data_AF-A0A1A3MV71-F1
#
_entry.id   AF-A0A1A3MV71-F1
#
_cell.length_a   1.000
_cell.length_b   1.000
_cell.length_c   1.000
_cell.angle_alpha   90.00
_cell.angle_beta   90.00
_cell.angle_gamma   90.00
#
_symmetry.space_group_name_H-M   'P 1'
#
loop_
_entity.id
_entity.type
_entity.pdbx_description
1 polymer ?
#
loop_
_entity_poly.entity_id
_entity_poly.type
_entity_poly.pdbx_seq_one_letter_code
_entity_poly.pdbx_strand_id
1 'polypeptide(L)' 'MTQPVLNSTDVLIAGVPWPRHKLFAVLTGIVTLLLIGSVTASAAPAVLGGAGVAIAVGLLLKVVTEQRD' A
#
# COMPACT_ATOMS: atom_id res chain seq x y z
N MET A 1 -0.73 -27.29 -14.08
CA MET A 1 -0.30 -26.01 -13.47
C MET A 1 -1.18 -24.91 -14.04
N THR A 2 -2.29 -24.61 -13.40
CA THR A 2 -3.20 -23.52 -13.80
C THR A 2 -2.56 -22.21 -13.35
N GLN A 3 -2.00 -21.46 -14.29
CA GLN A 3 -1.52 -20.11 -14.00
C GLN A 3 -2.72 -19.31 -13.46
N PRO A 4 -2.61 -18.63 -12.30
CA PRO A 4 -3.68 -17.76 -11.84
C PRO A 4 -3.94 -16.72 -12.92
N VAL A 5 -5.21 -16.46 -13.23
CA VAL A 5 -5.60 -15.37 -14.14
C VAL A 5 -5.12 -14.07 -13.51
N LEU A 6 -3.95 -13.59 -13.91
CA LEU A 6 -3.42 -12.31 -13.48
C LEU A 6 -4.14 -11.23 -14.27
N ASN A 7 -4.79 -10.30 -13.58
CA ASN A 7 -5.15 -9.05 -14.22
C ASN A 7 -3.83 -8.35 -14.62
N SER A 8 -3.79 -7.63 -15.74
CA SER A 8 -2.55 -6.96 -16.21
C SER A 8 -1.96 -6.00 -15.16
N THR A 9 -2.80 -5.58 -14.22
CA THR A 9 -2.50 -4.66 -13.12
C THR A 9 -2.03 -5.38 -11.85
N ASP A 10 -1.96 -6.72 -11.81
CA ASP A 10 -1.51 -7.48 -10.65
C ASP A 10 0.00 -7.73 -10.69
N VAL A 11 0.59 -7.86 -9.50
CA VAL A 11 1.99 -8.24 -9.28
C VAL A 11 2.00 -9.47 -8.38
N LEU A 12 2.77 -10.50 -8.75
CA LEU A 12 2.94 -11.66 -7.89
C LEU A 12 3.90 -11.34 -6.73
N ILE A 13 3.40 -11.37 -5.50
CA ILE A 13 4.21 -11.32 -4.28
C ILE A 13 4.11 -12.67 -3.59
N ALA A 14 5.25 -13.35 -3.41
CA ALA A 14 5.32 -14.68 -2.80
C ALA A 14 4.34 -15.70 -3.41
N GLY A 15 4.10 -15.62 -4.73
CA GLY A 15 3.17 -16.48 -5.45
C GLY A 15 1.70 -16.07 -5.36
N VAL A 16 1.36 -15.02 -4.61
CA VAL A 16 0.00 -14.48 -4.48
C VAL A 16 -0.18 -13.27 -5.40
N PRO A 17 -1.22 -13.24 -6.26
CA PRO A 17 -1.57 -12.06 -7.05
C PRO A 17 -1.93 -10.90 -6.12
N TRP A 18 -1.17 -9.83 -6.20
CA TRP A 18 -1.36 -8.62 -5.41
C TRP A 18 -1.68 -7.45 -6.35
N PRO A 19 -2.81 -6.75 -6.12
CA PRO A 19 -3.12 -5.55 -6.89
C PRO A 19 -2.07 -4.46 -6.70
N ARG A 20 -1.61 -3.82 -7.79
CA ARG A 20 -0.59 -2.75 -7.75
C ARG A 20 -0.93 -1.61 -6.78
N HIS A 21 -2.20 -1.25 -6.61
CA HIS A 21 -2.59 -0.18 -5.69
C HIS A 21 -2.18 -0.44 -4.24
N LYS A 22 -2.13 -1.72 -3.81
CA LYS A 22 -1.69 -2.10 -2.47
C LYS A 22 -0.19 -1.88 -2.27
N LEU A 23 0.61 -2.04 -3.32
CA LEU A 23 2.05 -1.74 -3.25
C LEU A 23 2.30 -0.26 -3.03
N PHE A 24 1.60 0.61 -3.77
CA PHE A 24 1.71 2.07 -3.57
C PHE A 24 1.28 2.48 -2.16
N ALA A 25 0.18 1.90 -1.66
CA ALA A 25 -0.28 2.12 -0.29
C ALA A 25 0.80 1.79 0.74
N VAL A 26 1.41 0.60 0.67
CA VAL A 26 2.47 0.18 1.59
C VAL A 26 3.70 1.07 1.47
N LEU A 27 4.11 1.42 0.25
CA LEU A 27 5.28 2.28 0.03
C LEU A 27 5.08 3.67 0.65
N THR A 28 3.91 4.29 0.44
CA THR A 28 3.59 5.59 1.04
C THR A 28 3.54 5.54 2.57
N GLY A 29 3.05 4.44 3.15
CA GLY A 29 3.09 4.21 4.60
C GLY A 29 4.49 4.10 5.16
N ILE A 30 5.38 3.35 4.50
CA ILE A 30 6.79 3.20 4.90
C ILE A 30 7.50 4.57 4.84
N VAL A 31 7.32 5.32 3.75
CA VAL A 31 7.90 6.65 3.59
C VAL A 31 7.43 7.58 4.71
N THR A 32 6.13 7.56 5.01
CA THR A 32 5.54 8.36 6.10
C THR A 32 6.10 7.97 7.46
N LEU A 33 6.23 6.66 7.74
CA LEU A 33 6.80 6.15 8.98
C LEU A 33 8.24 6.64 9.15
N LEU A 34 9.07 6.53 8.11
CA LEU A 34 10.46 7.00 8.13
C LEU A 34 10.54 8.52 8.29
N LEU A 35 9.68 9.26 7.62
CA LEU A 35 9.64 10.72 7.70
C LEU A 35 9.25 11.19 9.11
N ILE A 36 8.14 10.68 9.65
CA ILE A 36 7.68 11.06 10.99
C ILE A 36 8.69 10.57 12.03
N GLY A 37 9.14 9.32 11.94
CA GLY A 37 10.10 8.75 12.87
C GLY A 37 11.42 9.52 12.91
N SER A 38 11.93 9.99 11.76
CA SER A 38 13.15 10.79 11.70
C SER A 38 12.98 12.20 12.26
N VAL A 39 11.83 12.83 12.04
CA VAL A 39 11.54 14.19 12.53
C VAL A 39 11.22 14.20 14.03
N THR A 40 10.47 13.21 14.53
CA THR A 40 9.98 13.19 15.92
C THR A 40 10.80 12.32 16.86
N ALA A 41 11.72 11.49 16.33
CA ALA A 41 12.48 10.49 17.09
C ALA A 41 11.60 9.62 18.01
N SER A 42 10.36 9.34 17.60
CA SER A 42 9.36 8.65 18.42
C SER A 42 8.58 7.63 17.59
N ALA A 43 8.53 6.39 18.09
CA ALA A 43 7.87 5.28 17.40
C ALA A 43 6.33 5.42 17.38
N ALA A 44 5.75 5.98 18.44
CA ALA A 44 4.29 6.09 18.58
C ALA A 44 3.63 6.90 17.43
N PRO A 45 4.01 8.16 17.15
CA PRO A 45 3.43 8.92 16.04
C PRO A 45 3.86 8.37 14.67
N ALA A 46 5.05 7.80 14.56
CA ALA A 46 5.57 7.27 13.31
C ALA A 46 4.78 6.07 12.80
N VAL A 47 4.49 5.10 13.68
CA VAL A 47 3.71 3.91 13.34
C VAL A 47 2.25 4.30 13.04
N LEU A 48 1.64 5.14 13.87
CA LEU A 48 0.25 5.56 13.68
C LEU A 48 0.07 6.37 12.39
N GLY A 49 0.97 7.33 12.13
CA GLY A 49 0.95 8.13 10.92
C GLY A 49 1.22 7.30 9.67
N GLY A 50 2.21 6.42 9.69
CA GLY A 50 2.52 5.52 8.58
C GLY A 50 1.38 4.55 8.25
N ALA A 51 0.78 3.92 9.27
CA ALA A 51 -0.36 3.03 9.10
C ALA A 51 -1.60 3.79 8.59
N GLY A 52 -1.88 4.97 9.14
CA GLY A 52 -2.98 5.83 8.71
C GLY A 52 -2.87 6.23 7.24
N VAL A 53 -1.68 6.68 6.81
CA VAL A 53 -1.43 7.03 5.40
C VAL A 53 -1.54 5.82 4.49
N ALA A 54 -0.98 4.66 4.88
CA ALA A 54 -1.10 3.45 4.08
C ALA A 54 -2.56 3.06 3.83
N ILE A 55 -3.40 3.09 4.88
CA ILE A 55 -4.83 2.77 4.74
C ILE A 55 -5.54 3.82 3.88
N ALA A 56 -5.30 5.11 4.11
CA ALA A 56 -5.93 6.18 3.34
C ALA A 56 -5.61 6.07 1.84
N VAL A 57 -4.33 5.87 1.50
CA VAL A 57 -3.88 5.71 0.10
C VAL A 57 -4.43 4.42 -0.52
N GLY A 58 -4.42 3.31 0.23
CA GLY A 58 -4.96 2.03 -0.23
C GLY A 58 -6.45 2.11 -0.54
N LEU A 59 -7.24 2.75 0.33
CA LEU A 59 -8.67 2.96 0.12
C LEU A 59 -8.93 3.90 -1.06
N LEU A 60 -8.21 5.03 -1.13
CA LEU A 60 -8.37 5.99 -2.22
C LEU A 60 -8.08 5.36 -3.58
N LEU A 61 -6.96 4.65 -3.71
CA LEU A 61 -6.60 3.99 -4.96
C LEU A 61 -7.54 2.84 -5.31
N LYS A 62 -8.05 2.12 -4.31
CA LYS A 62 -9.09 1.09 -4.53
C LYS A 62 -10.34 1.73 -5.13
N VAL A 63 -10.87 2.78 -4.50
CA VAL A 63 -12.06 3.49 -4.99
C VAL A 63 -11.83 4.03 -6.40
N VAL A 64 -10.68 4.66 -6.67
CA VAL A 64 -10.36 5.19 -8.01
C VAL A 64 -10.25 4.08 -9.07
N THR A 65 -9.76 2.90 -8.71
CA THR A 65 -9.66 1.76 -9.63
C THR A 65 -11.04 1.18 -9.91
N GLU A 66 -11.86 0.98 -8.87
CA GLU A 66 -13.20 0.38 -8.96
C GLU A 66 -14.21 1.30 -9.66
N GLN A 67 -13.98 2.61 -9.71
CA GLN A 67 -14.77 3.55 -10.50
C GLN A 67 -14.42 3.55 -12.00
N ARG A 68 -13.28 2.96 -12.39
CA ARG A 68 -12.79 2.94 -13.77
C ARG A 68 -13.18 1.66 -14.52
N ASP A 69 -13.67 0.66 -13.80
CA ASP A 69 -14.16 -0.62 -14.31
C ASP A 69 -15.70 -0.61 -14.43
#